data_AF-A0A818S5V8-F1
#
_entry.id   AF-A0A818S5V8-F1
#
_cell.length_a   1.000
_cell.length_b   1.000
_cell.length_c   1.000
_cell.angle_alpha   90.00
_cell.angle_beta   90.00
_cell.angle_gamma   90.00
#
_symmetry.space_group_name_H-M   'P 1'
#
loop_
_entity.id
_entity.type
_entity.pdbx_description
1 polymer ?
#
loop_
_entity_poly.entity_id
_entity_poly.type
_entity_poly.pdbx_seq_one_letter_code
_entity_poly.pdbx_strand_id
1 'polypeptide(L)'
;MSSVLLLLIAFISKVYTIPIYNSWTISPGSTYDSYKFNVLHHLTAISPYFQYNSEELSPDSSEGCRVDKTVYQICHGSVYVNDNDYELTIEPFLQLLKNAADSVDFSNAEDLAFLTHWTSHITNSEQQVAKLSKFGYLEAFSAGIRLSCRYPDLMPVTKNESFKVWGSDASGTRRSPDAIFAGLFSGHETIGKVVIISEDRDPGANTLTPTKTCSNFRTSSGAKQMETWLKHYISPIHVLAMQALCGYETIIRSSSRFHGIFTPEEWLSFEY
;
A
#
# COMPACT_ATOMS: atom_id res chain seq x y z
N MET A 1 25.40 -6.79 29.08
CA MET A 1 24.27 -6.06 28.48
C MET A 1 24.39 -6.18 26.97
N SER A 2 23.41 -6.77 26.30
CA SER A 2 23.46 -7.01 24.84
C SER A 2 23.36 -5.68 24.08
N SER A 3 24.15 -5.49 23.02
CA SER A 3 24.17 -4.27 22.19
C SER A 3 22.80 -3.86 21.64
N VAL A 4 21.85 -4.80 21.60
CA VAL A 4 20.44 -4.59 21.21
C VAL A 4 19.67 -3.76 22.24
N LEU A 5 19.92 -4.00 23.54
CA LEU A 5 19.29 -3.25 24.64
C LEU A 5 19.80 -1.79 24.68
N LEU A 6 21.07 -1.57 24.31
CA LEU A 6 21.65 -0.24 24.17
C LEU A 6 21.06 0.54 22.99
N LEU A 7 20.70 -0.12 21.89
CA LEU A 7 20.07 0.53 20.73
C LEU A 7 18.61 0.93 21.00
N LEU A 8 17.83 0.07 21.69
CA LEU A 8 16.47 0.38 22.11
C LEU A 8 16.42 1.46 23.21
N ILE A 9 17.32 1.41 24.20
CA ILE A 9 17.42 2.44 25.24
C ILE A 9 17.97 3.76 24.66
N ALA A 10 18.92 3.72 23.72
CA ALA A 10 19.37 4.90 22.99
C ALA A 10 18.28 5.51 22.10
N PHE A 11 17.33 4.70 21.61
CA PHE A 11 16.15 5.16 20.89
C PHE A 11 15.20 5.92 21.83
N ILE A 12 14.89 5.35 23.01
CA ILE A 12 14.09 6.03 24.04
C ILE A 12 14.74 7.35 24.48
N SER A 13 16.07 7.42 24.58
CA SER A 13 16.77 8.65 25.03
C SER A 13 17.08 9.67 23.93
N LYS A 14 17.10 9.29 22.64
CA LYS A 14 17.27 10.23 21.52
C LYS A 14 15.96 10.89 21.05
N VAL A 15 14.80 10.24 21.24
CA VAL A 15 13.50 10.88 20.95
C VAL A 15 13.31 12.15 21.81
N TYR A 16 13.91 12.22 23.00
CA TYR A 16 13.84 13.41 23.87
C TYR A 16 14.92 14.48 23.62
N THR A 17 15.80 14.32 22.64
CA THR A 17 16.86 15.31 22.37
C THR A 17 16.98 15.66 20.88
N ILE A 18 15.87 16.10 20.29
CA ILE A 18 15.93 16.93 19.09
C ILE A 18 16.06 18.40 19.54
N PRO A 19 17.11 19.13 19.15
CA PRO A 19 17.21 20.55 19.46
C PRO A 19 16.03 21.27 18.82
N ILE A 20 15.32 22.04 19.63
CA ILE A 20 14.26 22.96 19.21
C ILE A 20 14.91 23.96 18.24
N TYR A 21 14.83 23.70 16.93
CA TYR A 21 15.22 24.69 15.94
C TYR A 21 14.17 25.79 15.98
N ASN A 22 14.67 27.02 16.18
CA ASN A 22 13.88 28.23 16.31
C ASN A 22 12.80 28.34 15.23
N SER A 23 11.61 28.73 15.70
CA SER A 23 10.44 29.06 14.92
C SER A 23 10.74 30.06 13.81
N TRP A 24 10.75 29.59 12.57
CA TRP A 24 10.48 30.46 11.43
C TRP A 24 8.99 30.80 11.46
N THR A 25 8.69 32.06 11.77
CA THR A 25 7.36 32.62 11.66
C THR A 25 6.98 32.72 10.19
N ILE A 26 6.36 31.67 9.66
CA ILE A 26 5.63 31.75 8.40
C ILE A 26 4.37 32.57 8.69
N SER A 27 4.36 33.80 8.18
CA SER A 27 3.15 34.63 8.22
C SER A 27 2.05 33.96 7.39
N PRO A 28 0.80 33.89 7.87
CA PRO A 28 -0.27 33.20 7.16
C PRO A 28 -0.72 34.07 5.98
N GLY A 29 -0.14 33.81 4.81
CA GLY A 29 -0.73 34.17 3.52
C GLY A 29 -1.87 33.20 3.23
N SER A 30 -3.09 33.70 3.40
CA SER A 30 -4.40 33.13 3.08
C SER A 30 -4.47 31.99 2.03
N THR A 31 -5.26 30.97 2.38
CA THR A 31 -5.96 29.92 1.58
C THR A 31 -5.54 28.44 1.68
N TYR A 32 -5.02 27.95 2.82
CA TYR A 32 -4.82 26.50 3.07
C TYR A 32 -5.55 25.96 4.32
N ASP A 33 -6.74 26.47 4.64
CA ASP A 33 -7.43 26.18 5.90
C ASP A 33 -8.43 24.99 5.84
N SER A 34 -8.24 24.04 4.92
CA SER A 34 -9.17 22.88 4.75
C SER A 34 -8.51 21.51 4.66
N TYR A 35 -7.18 21.41 4.56
CA TYR A 35 -6.52 20.11 4.45
C TYR A 35 -6.37 19.45 5.83
N LYS A 36 -7.12 18.37 6.05
CA LYS A 36 -6.96 17.50 7.21
C LYS A 36 -6.03 16.35 6.84
N PHE A 37 -4.87 16.28 7.49
CA PHE A 37 -3.90 15.21 7.28
C PHE A 37 -4.54 13.82 7.52
N ASN A 38 -4.50 12.97 6.51
CA ASN A 38 -5.00 11.60 6.59
C ASN A 38 -3.85 10.63 6.33
N VAL A 39 -3.33 9.99 7.38
CA VAL A 39 -2.21 9.04 7.31
C VAL A 39 -2.41 8.03 6.18
N LEU A 40 -3.64 7.56 5.92
CA LEU A 40 -3.93 6.56 4.90
C LEU A 40 -3.64 7.02 3.46
N HIS A 41 -3.44 8.32 3.24
CA HIS A 41 -3.04 8.88 1.95
C HIS A 41 -1.51 9.03 1.81
N HIS A 42 -0.75 8.76 2.88
CA HIS A 42 0.69 8.99 2.98
C HIS A 42 1.46 7.71 3.36
N LEU A 43 0.94 6.54 2.96
CA LEU A 43 1.53 5.22 3.25
C LEU A 43 2.34 4.66 2.07
N THR A 44 2.88 5.51 1.20
CA THR A 44 3.56 5.09 -0.06
C THR A 44 2.63 4.19 -0.92
N ALA A 45 3.16 3.12 -1.52
CA ALA A 45 2.42 2.11 -2.27
C ALA A 45 1.54 1.19 -1.39
N ILE A 46 1.59 1.32 -0.05
CA ILE A 46 0.74 0.57 0.90
C ILE A 46 -0.62 1.25 1.08
N SER A 47 -0.75 2.53 0.68
CA SER A 47 -1.98 3.30 0.83
C SER A 47 -3.19 2.55 0.23
N PRO A 48 -4.26 2.30 1.01
CA PRO A 48 -5.54 1.84 0.46
C PRO A 48 -5.99 2.75 -0.69
N TYR A 49 -6.75 2.21 -1.64
CA TYR A 49 -7.27 3.04 -2.73
C TYR A 49 -8.07 4.23 -2.18
N PHE A 50 -7.68 5.44 -2.56
CA PHE A 50 -8.47 6.65 -2.40
C PHE A 50 -8.57 7.38 -3.74
N GLN A 51 -9.71 8.03 -3.96
CA GLN A 51 -9.86 8.89 -5.13
C GLN A 51 -9.23 10.23 -4.82
N TYR A 52 -8.23 10.62 -5.63
CA TYR A 52 -7.74 11.98 -5.60
C TYR A 52 -8.81 12.90 -6.23
N ASN A 53 -9.46 13.70 -5.40
CA ASN A 53 -10.42 14.68 -5.86
C ASN A 53 -9.73 16.04 -5.96
N SER A 54 -9.21 16.37 -7.14
CA SER A 54 -8.95 17.77 -7.49
C SER A 54 -10.25 18.39 -7.97
N GLU A 55 -10.77 19.39 -7.26
CA GLU A 55 -11.95 20.17 -7.69
C GLU A 55 -11.78 20.77 -9.10
N GLU A 56 -10.53 20.92 -9.55
CA GLU A 56 -10.15 21.50 -10.85
C GLU A 56 -10.41 20.58 -12.06
N LEU A 57 -10.54 19.27 -11.87
CA LEU A 57 -10.69 18.31 -12.98
C LEU A 57 -11.80 17.31 -12.69
N SER A 58 -12.99 17.56 -13.23
CA SER A 58 -14.08 16.57 -13.22
C SER A 58 -13.74 15.41 -14.16
N PRO A 59 -13.90 14.14 -13.73
CA PRO A 59 -13.72 12.98 -14.60
C PRO A 59 -14.89 12.77 -15.57
N ASP A 60 -15.97 13.54 -15.44
CA ASP A 60 -17.19 13.37 -16.23
C ASP A 60 -17.05 13.89 -17.65
N SER A 61 -17.77 13.27 -18.58
CA SER A 61 -17.80 13.72 -19.97
C SER A 61 -18.42 15.10 -20.07
N SER A 62 -17.84 15.96 -20.92
CA SER A 62 -18.39 17.27 -21.23
C SER A 62 -19.81 17.19 -21.77
N GLU A 63 -20.56 18.28 -21.64
CA GLU A 63 -21.94 18.35 -22.12
C GLU A 63 -22.04 18.01 -23.63
N GLY A 64 -22.96 17.11 -23.97
CA GLY A 64 -23.14 16.62 -25.34
C GLY A 64 -22.15 15.52 -25.77
N CYS A 65 -21.19 15.13 -24.94
CA CYS A 65 -20.30 14.01 -25.20
C CYS A 65 -20.79 12.71 -24.56
N ARG A 66 -20.46 11.57 -25.19
CA ARG A 66 -20.65 10.23 -24.63
C ARG A 66 -19.37 9.42 -24.84
N VAL A 67 -18.99 8.67 -23.82
CA VAL A 67 -17.84 7.75 -23.90
C VAL A 67 -18.21 6.56 -24.76
N ASP A 68 -17.42 6.31 -25.82
CA ASP A 68 -17.58 5.19 -26.75
C ASP A 68 -16.65 4.01 -26.44
N LYS A 69 -15.55 4.27 -25.73
CA LYS A 69 -14.57 3.29 -25.29
C LYS A 69 -13.83 3.76 -24.05
N THR A 70 -13.49 2.82 -23.18
CA THR A 70 -12.59 3.05 -22.04
C THR A 70 -11.54 1.96 -21.96
N VAL A 71 -10.34 2.33 -21.51
CA VAL A 71 -9.27 1.38 -21.18
C VAL A 71 -8.80 1.71 -19.77
N TYR A 72 -8.84 0.73 -18.89
CA TYR A 72 -8.35 0.84 -17.52
C TYR A 72 -7.18 -0.10 -17.32
N GLN A 73 -6.10 0.45 -16.76
CA GLN A 73 -4.99 -0.33 -16.20
C GLN A 73 -5.10 -0.21 -14.69
N ILE A 74 -5.39 -1.35 -14.04
CA ILE A 74 -5.67 -1.39 -12.61
C ILE A 74 -4.62 -2.29 -11.97
N CYS A 75 -3.96 -1.80 -10.91
CA CYS A 75 -3.09 -2.64 -10.10
C CYS A 75 -3.92 -3.75 -9.44
N HIS A 76 -3.26 -4.77 -8.88
CA HIS A 76 -3.95 -5.68 -7.99
C HIS A 76 -4.51 -4.92 -6.77
N GLY A 77 -5.53 -5.49 -6.12
CA GLY A 77 -5.98 -4.96 -4.83
C GLY A 77 -4.91 -5.14 -3.75
N SER A 78 -5.09 -4.49 -2.60
CA SER A 78 -4.14 -4.54 -1.48
C SER A 78 -3.76 -5.97 -1.08
N VAL A 79 -2.46 -6.27 -1.04
CA VAL A 79 -1.93 -7.54 -0.53
C VAL A 79 -1.88 -7.51 1.00
N TYR A 80 -1.74 -8.67 1.63
CA TYR A 80 -1.62 -8.77 3.09
C TYR A 80 -0.35 -8.07 3.60
N VAL A 81 0.77 -8.33 2.93
CA VAL A 81 2.05 -7.64 3.08
C VAL A 81 2.87 -7.86 1.80
N ASN A 82 3.60 -6.85 1.32
CA ASN A 82 4.56 -7.04 0.23
C ASN A 82 5.73 -7.92 0.68
N ASP A 83 6.28 -8.72 -0.24
CA ASP A 83 7.42 -9.60 0.02
C ASP A 83 8.69 -8.83 0.38
N ASN A 84 9.07 -7.81 -0.39
CA ASN A 84 10.27 -7.02 -0.10
C ASN A 84 10.13 -6.25 1.23
N ASP A 85 8.97 -5.65 1.51
CA ASP A 85 8.74 -4.96 2.79
C ASP A 85 8.78 -5.93 3.97
N TYR A 86 8.23 -7.13 3.78
CA TYR A 86 8.27 -8.17 4.80
C TYR A 86 9.71 -8.62 5.08
N GLU A 87 10.44 -9.06 4.06
CA GLU A 87 11.77 -9.66 4.20
C GLU A 87 12.83 -8.64 4.64
N LEU A 88 12.82 -7.44 4.08
CA LEU A 88 13.88 -6.45 4.32
C LEU A 88 13.66 -5.61 5.57
N THR A 89 12.40 -5.43 6.00
CA THR A 89 12.06 -4.41 7.00
C THR A 89 11.25 -4.99 8.17
N ILE A 90 10.11 -5.64 7.89
CA ILE A 90 9.18 -6.06 8.94
C ILE A 90 9.69 -7.29 9.70
N GLU A 91 10.13 -8.35 9.02
CA GLU A 91 10.61 -9.58 9.66
C GLU A 91 11.79 -9.33 10.61
N PRO A 92 12.84 -8.53 10.24
CA PRO A 92 13.89 -8.15 11.18
C PRO A 92 13.37 -7.42 12.42
N PHE A 93 12.36 -6.55 12.27
CA PHE A 93 11.73 -5.85 13.38
C PHE A 93 10.91 -6.79 14.28
N LEU A 94 10.17 -7.74 13.71
CA LEU A 94 9.45 -8.76 14.48
C LEU A 94 10.40 -9.64 15.28
N GLN A 95 11.54 -10.02 14.70
CA GLN A 95 12.57 -10.78 15.39
C GLN A 95 13.22 -9.96 16.52
N LEU A 96 13.43 -8.65 16.30
CA LEU A 96 13.89 -7.75 17.36
C LEU A 96 12.92 -7.73 18.54
N LEU A 97 11.62 -7.50 18.28
CA LEU A 97 10.60 -7.47 19.33
C LEU A 97 10.54 -8.80 20.09
N LYS A 98 10.60 -9.92 19.38
CA LYS A 98 10.63 -11.26 19.99
C LYS A 98 11.84 -11.45 20.91
N ASN A 99 13.02 -11.00 20.48
CA ASN A 99 14.24 -11.09 21.29
C ASN A 99 14.21 -10.14 22.51
N ALA A 100 13.50 -9.02 22.39
CA ALA A 100 13.36 -8.03 23.45
C ALA A 100 12.27 -8.39 24.48
N ALA A 101 11.31 -9.24 24.12
CA ALA A 101 10.10 -9.51 24.89
C ALA A 101 10.34 -9.86 26.38
N ASP A 102 11.39 -10.62 26.68
CA ASP A 102 11.71 -11.04 28.06
C ASP A 102 12.57 -10.02 28.84
N SER A 103 13.12 -9.01 28.15
CA SER A 103 14.15 -8.12 28.70
C SER A 103 13.80 -6.63 28.65
N VAL A 104 12.76 -6.26 27.91
CA VAL A 104 12.30 -4.88 27.75
C VAL A 104 10.83 -4.81 28.17
N ASP A 105 10.55 -4.01 29.20
CA ASP A 105 9.19 -3.68 29.59
C ASP A 105 8.75 -2.41 28.86
N PHE A 106 7.84 -2.58 27.90
CA PHE A 106 7.25 -1.46 27.16
C PHE A 106 6.15 -0.73 27.95
N SER A 107 5.72 -1.21 29.12
CA SER A 107 4.55 -0.66 29.83
C SER A 107 4.66 0.84 30.16
N ASN A 108 5.89 1.34 30.33
CA ASN A 108 6.18 2.74 30.62
C ASN A 108 6.71 3.51 29.40
N ALA A 109 6.70 2.91 28.20
CA ALA A 109 7.26 3.48 26.98
C ALA A 109 6.25 4.36 26.21
N GLU A 110 5.44 5.16 26.92
CA GLU A 110 4.47 6.11 26.36
C GLU A 110 3.71 5.57 25.13
N ASP A 111 3.93 6.16 23.94
CA ASP A 111 3.27 5.80 22.68
C ASP A 111 3.54 4.36 22.22
N LEU A 112 4.60 3.72 22.74
CA LEU A 112 4.96 2.33 22.48
C LEU A 112 4.43 1.36 23.52
N ALA A 113 3.70 1.82 24.55
CA ALA A 113 3.20 0.94 25.62
C ALA A 113 2.25 -0.16 25.15
N PHE A 114 1.62 0.01 23.99
CA PHE A 114 0.80 -1.05 23.39
C PHE A 114 1.63 -2.28 22.98
N LEU A 115 2.95 -2.12 22.75
CA LEU A 115 3.84 -3.22 22.36
C LEU A 115 3.93 -4.34 23.40
N THR A 116 3.66 -4.05 24.68
CA THR A 116 3.60 -5.07 25.76
C THR A 116 2.63 -6.20 25.45
N HIS A 117 1.52 -5.90 24.75
CA HIS A 117 0.47 -6.87 24.44
C HIS A 117 0.23 -7.02 22.93
N TRP A 118 1.03 -6.35 22.11
CA TRP A 118 0.89 -6.37 20.68
C TRP A 118 1.49 -7.63 20.08
N THR A 119 0.84 -8.15 19.04
CA THR A 119 1.35 -9.27 18.24
C THR A 119 1.09 -8.99 16.77
N SER A 120 2.05 -9.38 15.91
CA SER A 120 1.91 -9.23 14.47
C SER A 120 0.70 -9.99 13.93
N HIS A 121 0.01 -9.39 12.97
CA HIS A 121 -1.07 -10.04 12.22
C HIS A 121 -0.56 -10.87 11.04
N ILE A 122 0.73 -10.78 10.75
CA ILE A 122 1.44 -11.65 9.81
C ILE A 122 1.93 -12.86 10.60
N THR A 123 1.11 -13.92 10.61
CA THR A 123 1.28 -15.14 11.43
C THR A 123 1.62 -16.37 10.60
N ASN A 124 1.36 -16.34 9.29
CA ASN A 124 1.71 -17.40 8.34
C ASN A 124 2.23 -16.74 7.05
N SER A 125 3.54 -16.57 6.96
CA SER A 125 4.19 -15.90 5.84
C SER A 125 3.91 -16.57 4.50
N GLU A 126 3.87 -17.91 4.45
CA GLU A 126 3.60 -18.68 3.22
C GLU A 126 2.21 -18.36 2.63
N GLN A 127 1.21 -18.16 3.50
CA GLN A 127 -0.18 -17.92 3.09
C GLN A 127 -0.57 -16.43 3.05
N GLN A 128 0.28 -15.54 3.54
CA GLN A 128 -0.04 -14.11 3.67
C GLN A 128 0.89 -13.22 2.82
N VAL A 129 2.20 -13.47 2.81
CA VAL A 129 3.17 -12.63 2.10
C VAL A 129 2.90 -12.67 0.60
N ALA A 130 2.84 -11.48 -0.01
CA ALA A 130 2.49 -11.23 -1.40
C ALA A 130 1.13 -11.81 -1.84
N LYS A 131 0.24 -12.17 -0.91
CA LYS A 131 -1.11 -12.68 -1.23
C LYS A 131 -2.15 -11.57 -1.15
N LEU A 132 -3.10 -11.58 -2.08
CA LEU A 132 -4.26 -10.69 -2.07
C LEU A 132 -5.01 -10.81 -0.74
N SER A 133 -5.20 -9.69 -0.05
CA SER A 133 -5.95 -9.64 1.20
C SER A 133 -7.47 -9.68 0.95
N LYS A 134 -8.26 -9.89 2.02
CA LYS A 134 -9.73 -9.77 1.94
C LYS A 134 -10.14 -8.36 1.53
N PHE A 135 -9.46 -7.35 2.07
CA PHE A 135 -9.70 -5.95 1.74
C PHE A 135 -9.32 -5.65 0.28
N GLY A 136 -8.19 -6.17 -0.20
CA GLY A 136 -7.79 -6.04 -1.60
C GLY A 136 -8.77 -6.70 -2.59
N TYR A 137 -9.35 -7.85 -2.22
CA TYR A 137 -10.43 -8.44 -3.01
C TYR A 137 -11.66 -7.51 -3.07
N LEU A 138 -12.04 -6.91 -1.94
CA LEU A 138 -13.13 -5.94 -1.88
C LEU A 138 -12.83 -4.69 -2.73
N GLU A 139 -11.60 -4.17 -2.70
CA GLU A 139 -11.19 -3.05 -3.54
C GLU A 139 -11.34 -3.38 -5.04
N ALA A 140 -10.83 -4.52 -5.46
CA ALA A 140 -10.91 -4.99 -6.84
C ALA A 140 -12.37 -5.21 -7.29
N PHE A 141 -13.19 -5.84 -6.44
CA PHE A 141 -14.62 -6.02 -6.70
C PHE A 141 -15.36 -4.67 -6.79
N SER A 142 -15.07 -3.75 -5.87
CA SER A 142 -15.66 -2.41 -5.86
C SER A 142 -15.26 -1.60 -7.09
N ALA A 143 -14.03 -1.76 -7.58
CA ALA A 143 -13.60 -1.16 -8.84
C ALA A 143 -14.46 -1.65 -10.02
N GLY A 144 -14.74 -2.95 -10.09
CA GLY A 144 -15.65 -3.52 -11.08
C GLY A 144 -17.05 -2.90 -11.05
N ILE A 145 -17.65 -2.79 -9.85
CA ILE A 145 -18.96 -2.14 -9.67
C ILE A 145 -18.92 -0.67 -10.13
N ARG A 146 -17.91 0.08 -9.69
CA ARG A 146 -17.78 1.50 -10.07
C ARG A 146 -17.72 1.68 -11.57
N LEU A 147 -16.99 0.80 -12.27
CA LEU A 147 -16.88 0.85 -13.73
C LEU A 147 -18.19 0.50 -14.44
N SER A 148 -18.91 -0.53 -13.98
CA SER A 148 -20.20 -0.91 -14.58
C SER A 148 -21.29 0.14 -14.35
N CYS A 149 -21.31 0.77 -13.17
CA CYS A 149 -22.19 1.89 -12.89
C CYS A 149 -21.81 3.16 -13.67
N ARG A 150 -20.51 3.39 -13.92
CA ARG A 150 -20.04 4.58 -14.64
C ARG A 150 -20.30 4.50 -16.14
N TYR A 151 -20.22 3.31 -16.74
CA TYR A 151 -20.38 3.13 -18.19
C TYR A 151 -21.44 2.07 -18.53
N PRO A 152 -22.70 2.25 -18.12
CA PRO A 152 -23.75 1.25 -18.33
C PRO A 152 -23.96 0.93 -19.82
N ASP A 153 -23.81 1.92 -20.70
CA ASP A 153 -23.96 1.76 -22.15
C ASP A 153 -22.86 0.89 -22.81
N LEU A 154 -21.71 0.75 -22.15
CA LEU A 154 -20.60 -0.10 -22.63
C LEU A 154 -20.69 -1.53 -22.09
N MET A 155 -21.58 -1.78 -21.12
CA MET A 155 -21.71 -3.09 -20.49
C MET A 155 -22.60 -4.02 -21.32
N PRO A 156 -22.15 -5.25 -21.63
CA PRO A 156 -23.00 -6.22 -22.31
C PRO A 156 -24.15 -6.67 -21.39
N VAL A 157 -25.36 -6.73 -21.95
CA VAL A 157 -26.60 -7.09 -21.23
C VAL A 157 -26.90 -8.60 -21.31
N THR A 158 -26.22 -9.32 -22.20
CA THR A 158 -26.36 -10.76 -22.42
C THR A 158 -24.99 -11.41 -22.55
N LYS A 159 -24.93 -12.75 -22.58
CA LYS A 159 -23.70 -13.50 -22.83
C LYS A 159 -22.90 -12.92 -24.00
N ASN A 160 -21.68 -12.49 -23.72
CA ASN A 160 -20.76 -11.93 -24.70
C ASN A 160 -19.34 -12.45 -24.46
N GLU A 161 -18.99 -13.55 -25.13
CA GLU A 161 -17.66 -14.17 -25.01
C GLU A 161 -16.51 -13.31 -25.56
N SER A 162 -16.83 -12.21 -26.27
CA SER A 162 -15.85 -11.22 -26.71
C SER A 162 -15.45 -10.24 -25.60
N PHE A 163 -16.28 -10.05 -24.57
CA PHE A 163 -15.94 -9.23 -23.42
C PHE A 163 -14.92 -9.95 -22.55
N LYS A 164 -13.77 -9.32 -22.37
CA LYS A 164 -12.62 -9.90 -21.67
C LYS A 164 -12.12 -8.93 -20.60
N VAL A 165 -11.78 -9.49 -19.45
CA VAL A 165 -10.93 -8.83 -18.45
C VAL A 165 -9.58 -9.52 -18.51
N TRP A 166 -8.53 -8.78 -18.84
CA TRP A 166 -7.17 -9.32 -18.91
C TRP A 166 -6.47 -9.12 -17.57
N GLY A 167 -5.84 -10.16 -17.04
CA GLY A 167 -5.05 -10.12 -15.82
C GLY A 167 -3.74 -10.88 -15.97
N SER A 168 -2.73 -10.56 -15.17
CA SER A 168 -1.48 -11.33 -15.15
C SER A 168 -1.62 -12.61 -14.33
N ASP A 169 -0.79 -13.61 -14.60
CA ASP A 169 -0.74 -14.87 -13.83
C ASP A 169 0.07 -14.74 -12.53
N ALA A 170 0.10 -13.55 -11.91
CA ALA A 170 0.79 -13.32 -10.66
C ALA A 170 0.16 -14.17 -9.54
N SER A 171 0.88 -15.21 -9.07
CA SER A 171 0.35 -16.27 -8.20
C SER A 171 -0.36 -15.78 -6.93
N GLY A 172 0.11 -14.68 -6.35
CA GLY A 172 -0.46 -14.08 -5.13
C GLY A 172 -1.68 -13.20 -5.36
N THR A 173 -1.84 -12.63 -6.56
CA THR A 173 -2.80 -11.56 -6.84
C THR A 173 -3.72 -11.84 -8.02
N ARG A 174 -3.61 -13.01 -8.65
CA ARG A 174 -4.45 -13.51 -9.76
C ARG A 174 -5.96 -13.42 -9.50
N ARG A 175 -6.40 -13.41 -8.25
CA ARG A 175 -7.83 -13.25 -7.90
C ARG A 175 -8.35 -11.82 -8.09
N SER A 176 -7.50 -10.82 -8.30
CA SER A 176 -7.91 -9.43 -8.54
C SER A 176 -8.72 -9.25 -9.84
N PRO A 177 -8.27 -9.74 -11.01
CA PRO A 177 -9.09 -9.68 -12.23
C PRO A 177 -10.41 -10.45 -12.09
N ASP A 178 -10.43 -11.57 -11.35
CA ASP A 178 -11.68 -12.30 -11.05
C ASP A 178 -12.64 -11.46 -10.21
N ALA A 179 -12.12 -10.76 -9.20
CA ALA A 179 -12.91 -9.85 -8.37
C ALA A 179 -13.48 -8.68 -9.18
N ILE A 180 -12.66 -8.04 -10.02
CA ILE A 180 -13.10 -6.97 -10.94
C ILE A 180 -14.21 -7.49 -11.86
N PHE A 181 -14.01 -8.66 -12.45
CA PHE A 181 -14.98 -9.29 -13.34
C PHE A 181 -16.30 -9.59 -12.61
N ALA A 182 -16.23 -10.14 -11.39
CA ALA A 182 -17.42 -10.36 -10.56
C ALA A 182 -18.13 -9.04 -10.22
N GLY A 183 -17.40 -7.95 -9.96
CA GLY A 183 -17.98 -6.63 -9.71
C GLY A 183 -18.64 -6.02 -10.93
N LEU A 184 -18.01 -6.12 -12.11
CA LEU A 184 -18.55 -5.64 -13.38
C LEU A 184 -19.93 -6.26 -13.69
N PHE A 185 -20.09 -7.54 -13.39
CA PHE A 185 -21.27 -8.32 -13.77
C PHE A 185 -22.14 -8.76 -12.60
N SER A 186 -21.92 -8.21 -11.40
CA SER A 186 -22.64 -8.60 -10.18
C SER A 186 -22.67 -10.13 -9.95
N GLY A 187 -21.57 -10.80 -10.28
CA GLY A 187 -21.41 -12.26 -10.16
C GLY A 187 -21.94 -13.10 -11.33
N HIS A 188 -22.47 -12.49 -12.40
CA HIS A 188 -22.93 -13.23 -13.58
C HIS A 188 -21.77 -13.70 -14.47
N GLU A 189 -21.24 -14.90 -14.19
CA GLU A 189 -20.07 -15.46 -14.89
C GLU A 189 -20.29 -15.75 -16.38
N THR A 190 -21.54 -15.81 -16.84
CA THR A 190 -21.86 -16.14 -18.23
C THR A 190 -21.76 -14.95 -19.19
N ILE A 191 -21.52 -13.72 -18.70
CA ILE A 191 -21.56 -12.51 -19.52
C ILE A 191 -20.24 -12.25 -20.28
N GLY A 192 -19.11 -12.74 -19.79
CA GLY A 192 -17.80 -12.57 -20.42
C GLY A 192 -16.79 -13.59 -19.89
N LYS A 193 -15.50 -13.28 -19.95
CA LYS A 193 -14.46 -14.12 -19.31
C LYS A 193 -13.24 -13.34 -18.84
N VAL A 194 -12.55 -13.90 -17.86
CA VAL A 194 -11.19 -13.48 -17.48
C VAL A 194 -10.17 -14.20 -18.36
N VAL A 195 -9.20 -13.45 -18.88
CA VAL A 195 -8.09 -13.97 -19.68
C VAL A 195 -6.80 -13.71 -18.91
N ILE A 196 -6.12 -14.78 -18.53
CA ILE A 196 -4.86 -14.71 -17.80
C ILE A 196 -3.69 -14.70 -18.78
N ILE A 197 -2.79 -13.74 -18.61
CA ILE A 197 -1.58 -13.54 -19.42
C ILE A 197 -0.39 -13.97 -18.58
N SER A 198 0.44 -14.87 -19.12
CA SER A 198 1.64 -15.35 -18.45
C SER A 198 2.62 -14.20 -18.16
N GLU A 199 3.35 -14.34 -17.06
CA GLU A 199 4.45 -13.45 -16.66
C GLU A 199 5.83 -13.96 -17.11
N ASP A 200 5.85 -15.02 -17.92
CA ASP A 200 7.06 -15.56 -18.56
C ASP A 200 7.70 -14.54 -19.50
N ARG A 201 8.99 -14.75 -19.79
CA ARG A 201 9.76 -13.85 -20.67
C ARG A 201 9.45 -14.01 -22.15
N ASP A 202 9.14 -15.24 -22.56
CA ASP A 202 8.97 -15.65 -23.96
C ASP A 202 7.97 -14.81 -24.78
N PRO A 203 6.80 -14.37 -24.25
CA PRO A 203 5.87 -13.53 -25.03
C PRO A 203 6.39 -12.11 -25.32
N GLY A 204 7.55 -11.71 -24.78
CA GLY A 204 8.18 -10.42 -25.06
C GLY A 204 7.28 -9.24 -24.67
N ALA A 205 6.87 -8.44 -25.66
CA ALA A 205 5.99 -7.28 -25.45
C ALA A 205 4.51 -7.65 -25.28
N ASN A 206 4.11 -8.90 -25.55
CA ASN A 206 2.74 -9.37 -25.35
C ASN A 206 2.51 -9.78 -23.88
N THR A 207 2.59 -8.81 -22.97
CA THR A 207 2.51 -9.03 -21.53
C THR A 207 1.84 -7.86 -20.82
N LEU A 208 1.31 -8.12 -19.62
CA LEU A 208 0.88 -7.08 -18.67
C LEU A 208 2.00 -6.68 -17.70
N THR A 209 3.13 -7.38 -17.72
CA THR A 209 4.28 -7.15 -16.82
C THR A 209 5.58 -6.99 -17.61
N PRO A 210 5.72 -5.90 -18.40
CA PRO A 210 6.88 -5.68 -19.27
C PRO A 210 8.21 -5.57 -18.52
N THR A 211 8.17 -5.28 -17.22
CA THR A 211 9.35 -5.28 -16.34
C THR A 211 10.00 -6.67 -16.20
N LYS A 212 9.23 -7.75 -16.37
CA LYS A 212 9.76 -9.13 -16.32
C LYS A 212 10.36 -9.58 -17.65
N THR A 213 9.86 -9.06 -18.76
CA THR A 213 10.27 -9.47 -20.11
C THR A 213 11.39 -8.59 -20.68
N CYS A 214 11.54 -7.35 -20.21
CA CYS A 214 12.61 -6.45 -20.63
C CYS A 214 13.97 -6.83 -20.05
N SER A 215 14.88 -7.35 -20.89
CA SER A 215 16.22 -7.81 -20.49
C SER A 215 17.13 -6.71 -19.91
N ASN A 216 16.87 -5.45 -20.23
CA ASN A 216 17.63 -4.30 -19.74
C ASN A 216 17.03 -3.67 -18.47
N PHE A 217 15.79 -4.05 -18.10
CA PHE A 217 15.18 -3.56 -16.86
C PHE A 217 15.91 -4.14 -15.64
N ARG A 218 16.05 -3.33 -14.59
CA ARG A 218 16.66 -3.72 -13.32
C ARG A 218 15.75 -3.25 -12.19
N THR A 219 15.30 -4.16 -11.34
CA THR A 219 14.51 -3.84 -10.15
C THR A 219 15.27 -2.96 -9.16
N SER A 220 16.60 -2.99 -9.18
CA SER A 220 17.46 -2.13 -8.38
C SER A 220 17.60 -0.69 -8.90
N SER A 221 16.93 -0.34 -10.01
CA SER A 221 16.91 1.03 -10.51
C SER A 221 16.24 1.93 -9.48
N GLY A 222 16.95 2.93 -8.97
CA GLY A 222 16.47 3.80 -7.88
C GLY A 222 17.00 3.43 -6.49
N ALA A 223 17.66 2.27 -6.32
CA ALA A 223 18.13 1.82 -5.01
C ALA A 223 19.13 2.79 -4.36
N LYS A 224 20.00 3.45 -5.15
CA LYS A 224 20.94 4.46 -4.63
C LYS A 224 20.23 5.70 -4.11
N GLN A 225 19.18 6.14 -4.81
CA GLN A 225 18.36 7.28 -4.42
C GLN A 225 17.59 6.96 -3.15
N MET A 226 16.96 5.78 -3.09
CA MET A 226 16.30 5.27 -1.89
C MET A 226 17.28 5.20 -0.72
N GLU A 227 18.48 4.63 -0.89
CA GLU A 227 19.50 4.57 0.18
C GLU A 227 19.95 5.97 0.64
N THR A 228 20.04 6.92 -0.29
CA THR A 228 20.39 8.32 0.04
C THR A 228 19.28 8.96 0.87
N TRP A 229 18.02 8.76 0.49
CA TRP A 229 16.89 9.24 1.26
C TRP A 229 16.81 8.57 2.63
N LEU A 230 16.95 7.24 2.71
CA LEU A 230 16.95 6.51 3.98
C LEU A 230 18.05 6.95 4.97
N LYS A 231 19.14 7.57 4.50
CA LYS A 231 20.17 8.19 5.37
C LYS A 231 19.75 9.56 5.90
N HIS A 232 18.90 10.28 5.18
CA HIS A 232 18.31 11.55 5.61
C HIS A 232 17.04 11.35 6.41
N TYR A 233 16.28 10.31 6.09
CA TYR A 233 15.19 9.78 6.87
C TYR A 233 15.76 9.37 8.23
N ILE A 234 15.55 10.22 9.25
CA ILE A 234 16.27 10.19 10.53
C ILE A 234 15.77 9.06 11.43
N SER A 235 15.68 7.83 10.92
CA SER A 235 15.18 6.75 11.73
C SER A 235 15.77 5.37 11.43
N PRO A 236 16.05 4.57 12.47
CA PRO A 236 16.41 3.18 12.31
C PRO A 236 15.38 2.44 11.45
N ILE A 237 15.82 1.37 10.78
CA ILE A 237 14.95 0.45 10.01
C ILE A 237 13.68 0.01 10.77
N HIS A 238 13.69 0.07 12.10
CA HIS A 238 12.55 -0.23 12.96
C HIS A 238 11.41 0.80 12.86
N VAL A 239 11.68 2.08 12.63
CA VAL A 239 10.62 3.07 12.39
C VAL A 239 9.97 2.87 11.03
N LEU A 240 10.78 2.59 10.00
CA LEU A 240 10.27 2.18 8.70
C LEU A 240 9.35 0.96 8.82
N ALA A 241 9.74 -0.02 9.65
CA ALA A 241 8.91 -1.19 9.93
C ALA A 241 7.59 -0.85 10.62
N MET A 242 7.61 0.02 11.63
CA MET A 242 6.40 0.45 12.34
C MET A 242 5.44 1.23 11.43
N GLN A 243 5.97 2.07 10.54
CA GLN A 243 5.16 2.81 9.56
C GLN A 243 4.59 1.89 8.47
N ALA A 244 5.39 0.95 7.95
CA ALA A 244 4.90 -0.06 7.02
C ALA A 244 3.82 -0.94 7.68
N LEU A 245 4.05 -1.39 8.92
CA LEU A 245 3.06 -2.13 9.72
C LEU A 245 1.77 -1.33 9.93
N CYS A 246 1.85 -0.01 10.08
CA CYS A 246 0.65 0.83 10.15
C CYS A 246 -0.27 0.64 8.95
N GLY A 247 0.30 0.70 7.74
CA GLY A 247 -0.46 0.52 6.51
C GLY A 247 -1.00 -0.91 6.35
N TYR A 248 -0.13 -1.91 6.54
CA TYR A 248 -0.53 -3.31 6.39
C TYR A 248 -1.57 -3.74 7.44
N GLU A 249 -1.42 -3.35 8.70
CA GLU A 249 -2.43 -3.63 9.73
C GLU A 249 -3.78 -2.99 9.40
N THR A 250 -3.78 -1.81 8.79
CA THR A 250 -5.01 -1.16 8.34
C THR A 250 -5.70 -1.94 7.23
N ILE A 251 -4.94 -2.47 6.27
CA ILE A 251 -5.49 -3.37 5.25
C ILE A 251 -6.05 -4.65 5.88
N ILE A 252 -5.38 -5.20 6.90
CA ILE A 252 -5.74 -6.48 7.51
C ILE A 252 -6.94 -6.35 8.47
N ARG A 253 -7.02 -5.27 9.26
CA ARG A 253 -7.96 -5.10 10.39
C ARG A 253 -8.70 -3.77 10.41
N SER A 254 -8.56 -2.95 9.38
CA SER A 254 -9.15 -1.60 9.28
C SER A 254 -8.66 -0.61 10.33
N SER A 255 -7.63 -0.95 11.11
CA SER A 255 -7.00 -0.06 12.09
C SER A 255 -5.60 -0.57 12.44
N SER A 256 -4.77 0.36 12.92
CA SER A 256 -3.44 0.06 13.45
C SER A 256 -3.16 0.94 14.66
N ARG A 257 -2.43 0.38 15.64
CA ARG A 257 -1.94 1.15 16.80
C ARG A 257 -0.76 2.05 16.44
N PHE A 258 -0.13 1.84 15.28
CA PHE A 258 1.00 2.63 14.79
C PHE A 258 0.58 3.98 14.14
N HIS A 259 -0.71 4.24 13.90
CA HIS A 259 -1.15 5.52 13.28
C HIS A 259 -0.78 6.76 14.08
N GLY A 260 -0.86 6.65 15.41
CA GLY A 260 -0.77 7.80 16.32
C GLY A 260 0.61 8.05 16.88
N ILE A 261 1.61 7.25 16.53
CA ILE A 261 2.96 7.34 17.12
C ILE A 261 3.91 8.23 16.31
N PHE A 262 3.49 8.66 15.12
CA PHE A 262 4.28 9.50 14.22
C PHE A 262 3.54 10.78 13.88
N THR A 263 4.30 11.85 13.75
CA THR A 263 3.84 13.17 13.33
C THR A 263 3.54 13.24 11.82
N PRO A 264 2.77 14.23 11.36
CA PRO A 264 2.55 14.44 9.93
C PRO A 264 3.84 14.60 9.10
N GLU A 265 4.87 15.25 9.65
CA GLU A 265 6.16 15.43 8.97
C GLU A 265 6.91 14.11 8.78
N GLU A 266 6.84 13.21 9.76
CA GLU A 266 7.42 11.86 9.65
C GLU A 266 6.69 10.99 8.63
N TRP A 267 5.36 11.14 8.52
CA TRP A 267 4.58 10.46 7.49
C TRP A 267 4.85 11.00 6.08
N LEU A 268 4.96 12.33 5.92
CA LEU A 268 5.37 12.92 4.65
C LEU A 268 6.80 12.49 4.25
N SER A 269 7.66 12.31 5.24
CA SER A 269 9.02 11.81 5.01
C SER A 269 9.04 10.32 4.64
N PHE A 270 8.10 9.52 5.18
CA PHE A 270 7.91 8.11 4.80
C PHE A 270 7.31 7.96 3.40
N GLU A 271 6.38 8.86 3.04
CA GLU A 271 5.74 8.89 1.73
C GLU A 271 6.73 9.16 0.58
N TYR A 272 7.68 10.07 0.81
CA TYR A 272 8.69 10.50 -0.17
C TYR A 272 9.77 9.43 -0.42
#